data_AF-A0A0T1ST42-F1
#
_entry.id   AF-A0A0T1ST42-F1
#
_cell.length_a   1.000
_cell.length_b   1.000
_cell.length_c   1.000
_cell.angle_alpha   90.00
_cell.angle_beta   90.00
_cell.angle_gamma   90.00
#
_symmetry.space_group_name_H-M   'P 1'
#
loop_
_entity.id
_entity.type
_entity.pdbx_description
1 polymer ?
#
loop_
_entity_poly.entity_id
_entity_poly.type
_entity_poly.pdbx_seq_one_letter_code
_entity_poly.pdbx_strand_id
1 'polypeptide(L)'
;MTNDVKESFTSDAPPAPAALAAKVRTLAPSMTRSMQRVAEAVAGDPAGCAALTVTGLAELTGTSEATVVRTARLLGYPGYRDLRLALAGLAAQQQSGRAPAVTADIAVDDPIADVVAKLAYDEQQTLADTAAGLDTVQLGAAVAALATARRIDIYGVGASGLVAQDLGQKLLRIGLLAHAHSDPHLAVTNAVQLRSGDVAIAITHSGSTGDVIEPLRVAFDHGATTVAITGRPDGPVTQYADHVLTTSTARESELRPAAMSSRTSQLLVVDCLFTCVTQRTYETAAPALAASYEALAHRHSPRTR
;
A
#
# COMPACT_ATOMS: atom_id res chain seq x y z
N MET A 1 9.93 34.18 -8.16
CA MET A 1 9.67 33.70 -9.52
C MET A 1 9.54 32.19 -9.41
N THR A 2 8.32 31.72 -9.13
CA THR A 2 7.41 31.05 -10.08
C THR A 2 7.99 29.72 -10.56
N ASN A 3 7.61 28.63 -9.90
CA ASN A 3 6.51 27.71 -10.27
C ASN A 3 6.90 26.81 -11.45
N ASP A 4 6.93 25.50 -11.22
CA ASP A 4 6.11 24.51 -11.94
C ASP A 4 6.65 23.10 -11.72
N VAL A 5 5.93 22.29 -10.94
CA VAL A 5 5.90 20.84 -11.15
C VAL A 5 4.45 20.39 -11.03
N LYS A 6 3.92 19.91 -12.15
CA LYS A 6 2.57 19.37 -12.34
C LYS A 6 2.37 18.12 -11.49
N GLU A 7 1.31 18.16 -10.68
CA GLU A 7 0.68 16.99 -10.10
C GLU A 7 0.01 16.14 -11.20
N SER A 8 0.20 14.81 -11.14
CA SER A 8 -0.71 13.87 -11.80
C SER A 8 -0.62 12.52 -11.09
N PHE A 9 -1.70 12.11 -10.42
CA PHE A 9 -2.10 10.71 -10.26
C PHE A 9 -3.61 10.67 -9.99
N THR A 10 -4.41 10.43 -11.03
CA THR A 10 -5.83 10.06 -10.93
C THR A 10 -5.93 8.54 -10.79
N SER A 11 -6.50 8.08 -9.67
CA SER A 11 -6.91 6.70 -9.44
C SER A 11 -8.08 6.34 -10.36
N ASP A 12 -7.95 5.27 -11.13
CA ASP A 12 -8.85 4.90 -12.25
C ASP A 12 -10.08 4.05 -11.83
N ALA A 13 -10.53 4.20 -10.59
CA ALA A 13 -11.69 3.50 -10.07
C ALA A 13 -12.63 4.45 -9.29
N PRO A 14 -13.95 4.32 -9.48
CA PRO A 14 -14.92 5.24 -8.89
C PRO A 14 -15.06 5.03 -7.38
N PRO A 15 -14.94 6.10 -6.55
CA PRO A 15 -15.07 6.01 -5.10
C PRO A 15 -16.45 5.55 -4.64
N ALA A 16 -16.51 4.75 -3.57
CA ALA A 16 -17.73 4.21 -2.93
C ALA A 16 -18.74 5.30 -2.45
N PRO A 17 -20.03 4.96 -2.20
CA PRO A 17 -21.10 5.96 -2.03
C PRO A 17 -20.93 6.93 -0.84
N ALA A 18 -20.43 6.43 0.29
CA ALA A 18 -20.10 7.25 1.46
C ALA A 18 -18.92 8.21 1.20
N ALA A 19 -18.04 7.85 0.26
CA ALA A 19 -16.88 8.66 -0.12
C ALA A 19 -17.26 9.80 -1.08
N LEU A 20 -18.29 9.67 -1.92
CA LEU A 20 -18.73 10.76 -2.81
C LEU A 20 -19.31 11.94 -2.03
N ALA A 21 -20.23 11.70 -1.10
CA ALA A 21 -20.83 12.77 -0.28
C ALA A 21 -19.81 13.43 0.65
N ALA A 22 -18.86 12.65 1.20
CA ALA A 22 -17.75 13.20 1.99
C ALA A 22 -16.82 14.06 1.12
N LYS A 23 -16.45 13.58 -0.08
CA LYS A 23 -15.61 14.31 -1.03
C LYS A 23 -16.26 15.62 -1.49
N VAL A 24 -17.57 15.61 -1.74
CA VAL A 24 -18.34 16.82 -2.06
C VAL A 24 -18.28 17.83 -0.91
N ARG A 25 -18.46 17.40 0.34
CA ARG A 25 -18.33 18.31 1.51
C ARG A 25 -16.92 18.89 1.64
N THR A 26 -15.88 18.08 1.44
CA THR A 26 -14.49 18.54 1.52
C THR A 26 -14.13 19.53 0.42
N LEU A 27 -14.64 19.33 -0.80
CA LEU A 27 -14.35 20.18 -1.95
C LEU A 27 -15.32 21.36 -2.10
N ALA A 28 -16.44 21.39 -1.36
CA ALA A 28 -17.42 22.47 -1.43
C ALA A 28 -16.80 23.88 -1.30
N PRO A 29 -15.80 24.15 -0.43
CA PRO A 29 -15.18 25.47 -0.32
C PRO A 29 -14.41 25.92 -1.57
N SER A 30 -13.94 25.00 -2.41
CA SER A 30 -13.22 25.30 -3.66
C SER A 30 -14.13 25.38 -4.89
N MET A 31 -15.43 25.13 -4.72
CA MET A 31 -16.42 25.12 -5.79
C MET A 31 -17.12 26.47 -5.94
N THR A 32 -17.40 26.86 -7.19
CA THR A 32 -18.38 27.92 -7.46
C THR A 32 -19.79 27.46 -7.07
N ARG A 33 -20.73 28.38 -6.82
CA ARG A 33 -22.13 28.02 -6.52
C ARG A 33 -22.76 27.09 -7.57
N SER A 34 -22.44 27.28 -8.86
CA SER A 34 -22.93 26.40 -9.92
C SER A 34 -22.33 25.00 -9.83
N MET A 35 -21.05 24.87 -9.48
CA MET A 35 -20.42 23.56 -9.26
C MET A 35 -20.96 22.87 -8.00
N GLN A 36 -21.20 23.62 -6.92
CA GLN A 36 -21.82 23.08 -5.70
C GLN A 36 -23.18 22.46 -6.00
N ARG A 37 -24.04 23.16 -6.77
CA ARG A 37 -25.35 22.61 -7.19
C ARG A 37 -25.23 21.29 -7.96
N VAL A 38 -24.24 21.19 -8.85
CA VAL A 38 -23.98 19.94 -9.58
C VAL A 38 -23.52 18.85 -8.62
N ALA A 39 -22.52 19.15 -7.77
CA ALA A 39 -21.93 18.20 -6.84
C ALA A 39 -22.94 17.72 -5.77
N GLU A 40 -23.82 18.59 -5.29
CA GLU A 40 -24.91 18.27 -4.37
C GLU A 40 -25.95 17.37 -5.04
N ALA A 41 -26.33 17.66 -6.29
CA ALA A 41 -27.26 16.81 -7.04
C ALA A 41 -26.73 15.38 -7.24
N VAL A 42 -25.46 15.23 -7.67
CA VAL A 42 -24.87 13.88 -7.85
C VAL A 42 -24.62 13.16 -6.52
N ALA A 43 -24.39 13.88 -5.42
CA ALA A 43 -24.27 13.25 -4.09
C ALA A 43 -25.62 12.86 -3.49
N GLY A 44 -26.67 13.64 -3.78
CA GLY A 44 -28.02 13.43 -3.24
C GLY A 44 -28.81 12.35 -3.97
N ASP A 45 -28.64 12.23 -5.29
CA ASP A 45 -29.29 11.19 -6.10
C ASP A 45 -28.34 10.64 -7.18
N PRO A 46 -27.39 9.76 -6.81
CA PRO A 46 -26.48 9.14 -7.76
C PRO A 46 -27.20 8.36 -8.86
N ALA A 47 -28.29 7.66 -8.53
CA ALA A 47 -29.03 6.82 -9.46
C ALA A 47 -29.77 7.65 -10.52
N GLY A 48 -30.52 8.68 -10.11
CA GLY A 48 -31.18 9.58 -11.04
C GLY A 48 -30.19 10.33 -11.92
N CYS A 49 -29.07 10.80 -11.35
CA CYS A 49 -28.05 11.49 -12.13
C CYS A 49 -27.31 10.57 -13.13
N ALA A 50 -27.16 9.28 -12.82
CA ALA A 50 -26.56 8.30 -13.73
C ALA A 50 -27.41 8.07 -15.00
N ALA A 51 -28.73 8.26 -14.90
CA ALA A 51 -29.66 8.10 -16.02
C ALA A 51 -29.71 9.29 -16.98
N LEU A 52 -29.11 10.44 -16.60
CA LEU A 52 -29.15 11.65 -17.39
C LEU A 52 -28.06 11.69 -18.48
N THR A 53 -28.26 12.56 -19.45
CA THR A 53 -27.19 13.06 -20.33
C THR A 53 -26.51 14.26 -19.66
N VAL A 54 -25.37 14.72 -20.22
CA VAL A 54 -24.69 15.92 -19.71
C VAL A 54 -25.62 17.14 -19.77
N THR A 55 -26.42 17.23 -20.84
CA THR A 55 -27.47 18.23 -21.04
C THR A 55 -28.57 18.10 -19.99
N GLY A 56 -29.07 16.89 -19.75
CA GLY A 56 -30.11 16.66 -18.74
C GLY A 56 -29.65 16.98 -17.32
N LEU A 57 -28.39 16.69 -16.97
CA LEU A 57 -27.84 17.07 -15.66
C LEU A 57 -27.61 18.58 -15.57
N ALA A 58 -27.22 19.24 -16.67
CA ALA A 58 -27.09 20.69 -16.72
C ALA A 58 -28.46 21.38 -16.52
N GLU A 59 -29.52 20.87 -17.17
CA GLU A 59 -30.89 21.34 -16.99
C GLU A 59 -31.40 21.12 -15.56
N LEU A 60 -31.25 19.91 -15.02
CA LEU A 60 -31.64 19.58 -13.64
C LEU A 60 -30.99 20.51 -12.62
N THR A 61 -29.70 20.80 -12.82
CA THR A 61 -28.91 21.63 -11.91
C THR A 61 -28.98 23.11 -12.26
N GLY A 62 -29.73 23.51 -13.29
CA GLY A 62 -29.77 24.89 -13.80
C GLY A 62 -28.37 25.48 -14.03
N THR A 63 -27.49 24.70 -14.67
CA THR A 63 -26.12 25.06 -15.02
C THR A 63 -25.83 24.81 -16.50
N SER A 64 -24.59 25.06 -16.94
CA SER A 64 -24.16 24.74 -18.30
C SER A 64 -23.51 23.35 -18.36
N GLU A 65 -23.52 22.71 -19.53
CA GLU A 65 -22.79 21.44 -19.75
C GLU A 65 -21.29 21.56 -19.40
N ALA A 66 -20.69 22.72 -19.69
CA ALA A 66 -19.30 23.02 -19.33
C ALA A 66 -19.09 23.03 -17.81
N THR A 67 -20.08 23.49 -17.03
CA THR A 67 -20.06 23.43 -15.56
C THR A 67 -20.10 21.98 -15.09
N VAL A 68 -20.95 21.14 -15.70
CA VAL A 68 -21.06 19.71 -15.36
C VAL A 68 -19.73 18.99 -15.60
N VAL A 69 -19.12 19.17 -16.78
CA VAL A 69 -17.82 18.55 -17.11
C VAL A 69 -16.70 19.04 -16.18
N ARG A 70 -16.68 20.35 -15.86
CA ARG A 70 -15.67 20.91 -14.95
C ARG A 70 -15.85 20.39 -13.53
N THR A 71 -17.09 20.18 -13.08
CA THR A 71 -17.38 19.58 -11.77
C THR A 71 -16.96 18.11 -11.74
N ALA A 72 -17.21 17.34 -12.80
CA ALA A 72 -16.74 15.95 -12.91
C ALA A 72 -15.20 15.85 -12.75
N ARG A 73 -14.45 16.74 -13.41
CA ARG A 73 -13.00 16.84 -13.27
C ARG A 73 -12.55 17.22 -11.87
N LEU A 74 -13.22 18.20 -11.26
CA LEU A 74 -12.94 18.61 -9.89
C LEU A 74 -13.20 17.48 -8.88
N LEU A 75 -14.21 16.63 -9.14
CA LEU A 75 -14.49 15.42 -8.37
C LEU A 75 -13.53 14.26 -8.68
N GLY A 76 -12.54 14.45 -9.56
CA GLY A 76 -11.48 13.50 -9.87
C GLY A 76 -11.76 12.57 -11.05
N TYR A 77 -12.76 12.86 -11.88
CA TYR A 77 -13.10 12.05 -13.07
C TYR A 77 -12.61 12.72 -14.36
N PRO A 78 -12.13 11.96 -15.37
CA PRO A 78 -11.67 12.55 -16.65
C PRO A 78 -12.74 13.42 -17.36
N GLY A 79 -14.01 13.04 -17.23
CA GLY A 79 -15.15 13.83 -17.68
C GLY A 79 -16.50 13.30 -17.19
N TYR A 80 -17.58 13.83 -17.78
CA TYR A 80 -18.95 13.48 -17.38
C TYR A 80 -19.29 12.01 -17.64
N ARG A 81 -18.76 11.41 -18.71
CA ARG A 81 -19.01 9.99 -19.03
C ARG A 81 -18.51 9.08 -17.92
N ASP A 82 -17.32 9.34 -17.40
CA ASP A 82 -16.68 8.55 -16.35
C ASP A 82 -17.38 8.76 -15.01
N LEU A 83 -17.75 10.01 -14.69
CA LEU A 83 -18.62 10.32 -13.56
C LEU A 83 -19.94 9.55 -13.67
N ARG A 84 -20.58 9.51 -14.84
CA ARG A 84 -21.85 8.81 -15.03
C ARG A 84 -21.73 7.29 -14.82
N LEU A 85 -20.65 6.68 -15.32
CA LEU A 85 -20.35 5.27 -15.07
C LEU A 85 -20.11 4.97 -13.59
N ALA A 86 -19.38 5.86 -12.90
CA ALA A 86 -19.18 5.79 -11.46
C ALA A 86 -20.51 5.79 -10.70
N LEU A 87 -21.38 6.77 -11.01
CA LEU A 87 -22.69 6.91 -10.39
C LEU A 87 -23.60 5.68 -10.67
N ALA A 88 -23.53 5.09 -11.86
CA ALA A 88 -24.25 3.87 -12.20
C ALA A 88 -23.78 2.66 -11.35
N GLY A 89 -22.46 2.52 -11.13
CA GLY A 89 -21.92 1.50 -10.24
C GLY A 89 -22.37 1.68 -8.78
N LEU A 90 -22.44 2.93 -8.33
CA LEU A 90 -22.94 3.28 -6.99
C LEU A 90 -24.44 2.97 -6.84
N ALA A 91 -25.23 3.30 -7.86
CA ALA A 91 -26.66 2.99 -7.90
C ALA A 91 -26.89 1.48 -7.87
N ALA A 92 -26.13 0.71 -8.66
CA ALA A 92 -26.20 -0.75 -8.66
C ALA A 92 -25.86 -1.37 -7.30
N GLN A 93 -24.88 -0.82 -6.58
CA GLN A 93 -24.60 -1.25 -5.21
C GLN A 93 -25.76 -0.92 -4.25
N GLN A 94 -26.31 0.30 -4.32
CA GLN A 94 -27.45 0.72 -3.49
C GLN A 94 -28.71 -0.11 -3.76
N GLN A 95 -28.98 -0.46 -5.02
CA GLN A 95 -30.14 -1.24 -5.45
C GLN A 95 -30.00 -2.74 -5.18
N SER A 96 -28.79 -3.24 -4.96
CA SER A 96 -28.56 -4.66 -4.63
C SER A 96 -29.08 -5.07 -3.24
N GLY A 97 -29.47 -4.11 -2.38
CA GLY A 97 -29.93 -4.38 -1.02
C GLY A 97 -28.84 -4.96 -0.10
N ARG A 98 -27.58 -5.01 -0.54
CA ARG A 98 -26.45 -5.44 0.27
C ARG A 98 -26.20 -4.41 1.36
N ALA A 99 -26.08 -4.89 2.60
CA ALA A 99 -25.71 -4.05 3.73
C ALA A 99 -24.38 -3.32 3.45
N PRO A 100 -24.16 -2.13 4.04
CA PRO A 100 -22.88 -1.44 3.96
C PRO A 100 -21.74 -2.41 4.33
N ALA A 101 -20.61 -2.35 3.62
CA ALA A 101 -19.49 -3.27 3.85
C ALA A 101 -18.33 -2.60 4.60
N VAL A 102 -17.70 -3.35 5.51
CA VAL A 102 -16.50 -2.93 6.25
C VAL A 102 -15.25 -3.11 5.39
N THR A 103 -15.21 -4.18 4.59
CA THR A 103 -14.19 -4.44 3.55
C THR A 103 -14.90 -4.76 2.22
N ALA A 104 -14.17 -5.22 1.20
CA ALA A 104 -14.79 -5.61 -0.08
C ALA A 104 -15.86 -6.71 0.08
N ASP A 105 -15.63 -7.66 1.00
CA ASP A 105 -16.42 -8.90 1.12
C ASP A 105 -17.08 -9.10 2.49
N ILE A 106 -16.81 -8.22 3.46
CA ILE A 106 -17.37 -8.29 4.82
C ILE A 106 -18.44 -7.21 5.00
N ALA A 107 -19.69 -7.65 5.21
CA ALA A 107 -20.81 -6.77 5.51
C ALA A 107 -20.75 -6.26 6.96
N VAL A 108 -21.34 -5.08 7.22
CA VAL A 108 -21.40 -4.46 8.55
C VAL A 108 -22.17 -5.31 9.57
N ASP A 109 -23.07 -6.14 9.09
CA ASP A 109 -23.95 -7.02 9.87
C ASP A 109 -23.59 -8.50 9.73
N ASP A 110 -22.44 -8.83 9.11
CA ASP A 110 -21.95 -10.20 9.08
C ASP A 110 -21.78 -10.73 10.52
N PRO A 111 -22.27 -11.96 10.82
CA PRO A 111 -22.00 -12.58 12.11
C PRO A 111 -20.50 -12.85 12.27
N ILE A 112 -20.01 -12.82 13.51
CA ILE A 112 -18.57 -12.99 13.81
C ILE A 112 -17.97 -14.24 13.13
N ALA A 113 -18.73 -15.35 13.08
CA ALA A 113 -18.27 -16.58 12.43
C ALA A 113 -18.00 -16.39 10.93
N ASP A 114 -18.84 -15.63 10.23
CA ASP A 114 -18.67 -15.33 8.81
C ASP A 114 -17.51 -14.37 8.59
N VAL A 115 -17.33 -13.37 9.46
CA VAL A 115 -16.16 -12.48 9.43
C VAL A 115 -14.86 -13.29 9.53
N VAL A 116 -14.78 -14.23 10.46
CA VAL A 116 -13.62 -15.12 10.63
C VAL A 116 -13.39 -15.98 9.38
N ALA A 117 -14.45 -16.62 8.87
CA ALA A 117 -14.33 -17.50 7.71
C ALA A 117 -13.92 -16.74 6.43
N LYS A 118 -14.51 -15.57 6.18
CA LYS A 118 -14.21 -14.71 5.03
C LYS A 118 -12.78 -14.17 5.10
N LEU A 119 -12.36 -13.62 6.24
CA LEU A 119 -10.99 -13.15 6.42
C LEU A 119 -9.97 -14.27 6.24
N ALA A 120 -10.21 -15.45 6.83
CA ALA A 120 -9.30 -16.57 6.68
C ALA A 120 -9.15 -17.00 5.21
N TYR A 121 -10.26 -17.03 4.47
CA TYR A 121 -10.25 -17.31 3.04
C TYR A 121 -9.47 -16.25 2.24
N ASP A 122 -9.71 -14.97 2.49
CA ASP A 122 -9.05 -13.87 1.78
C ASP A 122 -7.54 -13.86 2.02
N GLU A 123 -7.10 -14.09 3.26
CA GLU A 123 -5.68 -14.18 3.62
C GLU A 123 -5.01 -15.42 2.99
N GLN A 124 -5.69 -16.57 2.96
CA GLN A 124 -5.17 -17.76 2.25
C GLN A 124 -4.96 -17.50 0.76
N GLN A 125 -5.92 -16.86 0.10
CA GLN A 125 -5.79 -16.51 -1.32
C GLN A 125 -4.67 -15.47 -1.52
N THR A 126 -4.59 -14.46 -0.67
CA THR A 126 -3.53 -13.44 -0.69
C THR A 126 -2.14 -14.06 -0.64
N LEU A 127 -1.94 -15.03 0.26
CA LEU A 127 -0.68 -15.77 0.39
C LEU A 127 -0.40 -16.62 -0.86
N ALA A 128 -1.40 -17.33 -1.37
CA ALA A 128 -1.27 -18.17 -2.56
C ALA A 128 -0.90 -17.35 -3.81
N ASP A 129 -1.59 -16.22 -4.03
CA ASP A 129 -1.34 -15.31 -5.15
C ASP A 129 0.05 -14.69 -5.06
N THR A 130 0.46 -14.27 -3.86
CA THR A 130 1.81 -13.72 -3.64
C THR A 130 2.89 -14.76 -3.91
N ALA A 131 2.72 -16.00 -3.43
CA ALA A 131 3.65 -17.09 -3.69
C ALA A 131 3.74 -17.42 -5.19
N ALA A 132 2.61 -17.42 -5.90
CA ALA A 132 2.57 -17.70 -7.34
C ALA A 132 3.22 -16.59 -8.18
N GLY A 133 3.14 -15.33 -7.73
CA GLY A 133 3.72 -14.17 -8.42
C GLY A 133 5.16 -13.84 -8.04
N LEU A 134 5.74 -14.51 -7.04
CA LEU A 134 7.08 -14.20 -6.55
C LEU A 134 8.15 -14.76 -7.48
N ASP A 135 8.92 -13.86 -8.11
CA ASP A 135 10.06 -14.23 -8.95
C ASP A 135 11.20 -14.80 -8.11
N THR A 136 11.46 -16.10 -8.26
CA THR A 136 12.48 -16.82 -7.50
C THR A 136 13.91 -16.47 -7.92
N VAL A 137 14.12 -15.95 -9.13
CA VAL A 137 15.43 -15.46 -9.58
C VAL A 137 15.76 -14.15 -8.88
N GLN A 138 14.82 -13.20 -8.85
CA GLN A 138 14.96 -11.94 -8.10
C GLN A 138 15.13 -12.20 -6.60
N LEU A 139 14.35 -13.12 -6.04
CA LEU A 139 14.49 -13.55 -4.65
C LEU A 139 15.90 -14.11 -4.38
N GLY A 140 16.41 -14.99 -5.25
CA GLY A 140 17.74 -15.57 -5.10
C GLY A 140 18.87 -14.54 -5.14
N ALA A 141 18.73 -13.51 -5.99
CA ALA A 141 19.69 -12.40 -6.08
C ALA A 141 19.66 -11.52 -4.81
N ALA A 142 18.47 -11.16 -4.33
CA ALA A 142 18.32 -10.43 -3.06
C ALA A 142 18.89 -11.22 -1.88
N VAL A 143 18.63 -12.53 -1.80
CA VAL A 143 19.21 -13.42 -0.77
C VAL A 143 20.75 -13.43 -0.84
N ALA A 144 21.33 -13.44 -2.03
CA ALA A 144 22.78 -13.42 -2.21
C ALA A 144 23.40 -12.12 -1.68
N ALA A 145 22.78 -10.98 -1.98
CA ALA A 145 23.21 -9.68 -1.51
C ALA A 145 23.11 -9.60 0.03
N LEU A 146 21.97 -9.98 0.60
CA LEU A 146 21.73 -9.94 2.05
C LEU A 146 22.69 -10.85 2.84
N ALA A 147 22.97 -12.05 2.34
CA ALA A 147 23.84 -13.02 3.02
C ALA A 147 25.29 -12.55 3.18
N THR A 148 25.72 -11.56 2.39
CA THR A 148 27.09 -11.01 2.43
C THR A 148 27.12 -9.52 2.79
N ALA A 149 25.96 -8.94 3.11
CA ALA A 149 25.83 -7.52 3.39
C ALA A 149 26.58 -7.12 4.67
N ARG A 150 27.35 -6.04 4.58
CA ARG A 150 27.98 -5.43 5.76
C ARG A 150 26.95 -4.73 6.65
N ARG A 151 25.97 -4.07 6.04
CA ARG A 151 24.88 -3.33 6.69
C ARG A 151 23.63 -3.44 5.82
N ILE A 152 22.47 -3.52 6.47
CA ILE A 152 21.17 -3.58 5.83
C ILE A 152 20.29 -2.46 6.41
N ASP A 153 19.85 -1.53 5.58
CA ASP A 153 18.87 -0.53 5.98
C ASP A 153 17.51 -0.85 5.32
N ILE A 154 16.44 -0.77 6.11
CA ILE A 154 15.08 -1.15 5.69
C ILE A 154 14.17 0.06 5.87
N TYR A 155 13.47 0.45 4.82
CA TYR A 155 12.63 1.63 4.76
C TYR A 155 11.16 1.22 4.59
N GLY A 156 10.31 1.67 5.52
CA GLY A 156 8.88 1.43 5.47
C GLY A 156 8.14 2.33 6.45
N VAL A 157 6.95 2.79 6.07
CA VAL A 157 6.10 3.65 6.89
C VAL A 157 4.71 3.04 7.08
N GLY A 158 4.03 3.41 8.17
CA GLY A 158 2.70 2.87 8.50
C GLY A 158 2.72 1.34 8.61
N ALA A 159 1.76 0.67 7.95
CA ALA A 159 1.67 -0.80 7.96
C ALA A 159 2.94 -1.48 7.40
N SER A 160 3.56 -0.93 6.36
CA SER A 160 4.82 -1.45 5.82
C SER A 160 6.01 -1.20 6.75
N GLY A 161 5.93 -0.20 7.63
CA GLY A 161 6.91 0.01 8.70
C GLY A 161 6.92 -1.13 9.73
N LEU A 162 5.75 -1.74 10.02
CA LEU A 162 5.68 -2.93 10.89
C LEU A 162 6.40 -4.13 10.25
N VAL A 163 6.25 -4.30 8.93
CA VAL A 163 6.95 -5.36 8.19
C VAL A 163 8.45 -5.10 8.13
N ALA A 164 8.87 -3.84 7.98
CA ALA A 164 10.27 -3.45 8.04
C ALA A 164 10.90 -3.79 9.41
N GLN A 165 10.20 -3.50 10.49
CA GLN A 165 10.64 -3.84 11.85
C GLN A 165 10.77 -5.35 12.05
N ASP A 166 9.79 -6.13 11.57
CA ASP A 166 9.83 -7.60 11.62
C ASP A 166 11.05 -8.16 10.88
N LEU A 167 11.30 -7.72 9.64
CA LEU A 167 12.49 -8.14 8.87
C LEU A 167 13.78 -7.73 9.58
N GLY A 168 13.87 -6.48 10.07
CA GLY A 168 15.04 -6.00 10.80
C GLY A 168 15.34 -6.84 12.04
N GLN A 169 14.32 -7.16 12.83
CA GLN A 169 14.46 -8.02 14.01
C GLN A 169 14.91 -9.44 13.62
N LYS A 170 14.33 -10.03 12.56
CA LYS A 170 14.70 -11.36 12.07
C LYS A 170 16.17 -11.43 11.64
N LEU A 171 16.64 -10.45 10.86
CA LEU A 171 18.03 -10.39 10.39
C LEU A 171 19.02 -10.18 11.54
N LEU A 172 18.68 -9.32 12.52
CA LEU A 172 19.50 -9.12 13.72
C LEU A 172 19.68 -10.43 14.52
N ARG A 173 18.63 -11.26 14.60
CA ARG A 173 18.69 -12.54 15.35
C ARG A 173 19.62 -13.58 14.73
N ILE A 174 19.95 -13.45 13.44
CA ILE A 174 20.92 -14.31 12.75
C ILE A 174 22.29 -13.63 12.58
N GLY A 175 22.52 -12.52 13.28
CA GLY A 175 23.81 -11.84 13.33
C GLY A 175 24.07 -10.82 12.22
N LEU A 176 23.06 -10.49 11.40
CA LEU A 176 23.19 -9.47 10.36
C LEU A 176 22.85 -8.07 10.91
N LEU A 177 23.68 -7.07 10.57
CA LEU A 177 23.47 -5.68 11.01
C LEU A 177 22.34 -5.02 10.20
N ALA A 178 21.10 -5.13 10.70
CA ALA A 178 19.91 -4.60 10.05
C ALA A 178 19.20 -3.51 10.87
N HIS A 179 18.84 -2.40 10.23
CA HIS A 179 18.10 -1.30 10.86
C HIS A 179 16.84 -0.96 10.06
N ALA A 180 15.69 -0.96 10.75
CA ALA A 180 14.44 -0.49 10.18
C ALA A 180 14.24 0.99 10.54
N HIS A 181 14.10 1.84 9.53
CA HIS A 181 13.89 3.27 9.68
C HIS A 181 12.45 3.64 9.34
N SER A 182 11.72 4.16 10.32
CA SER A 182 10.36 4.67 10.16
C SER A 182 10.27 6.19 10.13
N ASP A 183 11.32 6.89 10.55
CA ASP A 183 11.42 8.35 10.45
C ASP A 183 12.04 8.72 9.09
N PRO A 184 11.33 9.47 8.22
CA PRO A 184 11.80 9.77 6.86
C PRO A 184 13.11 10.57 6.83
N HIS A 185 13.28 11.54 7.74
CA HIS A 185 14.50 12.35 7.81
C HIS A 185 15.71 11.51 8.22
N LEU A 186 15.53 10.65 9.23
CA LEU A 186 16.58 9.73 9.65
C LEU A 186 16.87 8.67 8.58
N ALA A 187 15.86 8.21 7.84
CA ALA A 187 16.05 7.24 6.76
C ALA A 187 16.98 7.82 5.67
N VAL A 188 16.71 9.04 5.20
CA VAL A 188 17.53 9.70 4.17
C VAL A 188 18.94 9.98 4.66
N THR A 189 19.09 10.53 5.87
CA THR A 189 20.42 10.84 6.43
C THR A 189 21.27 9.59 6.66
N ASN A 190 20.65 8.47 7.03
CA ASN A 190 21.35 7.18 7.11
C ASN A 190 21.71 6.60 5.73
N ALA A 191 20.81 6.72 4.74
CA ALA A 191 21.04 6.21 3.39
C ALA A 191 22.31 6.80 2.73
N VAL A 192 22.66 8.06 3.01
CA VAL A 192 23.91 8.70 2.54
C VAL A 192 25.18 7.97 3.02
N GLN A 193 25.10 7.21 4.12
CA GLN A 193 26.24 6.48 4.69
C GLN A 193 26.37 5.06 4.14
N LEU A 194 25.43 4.62 3.29
CA LEU A 194 25.52 3.34 2.62
C LEU A 194 26.55 3.39 1.49
N ARG A 195 27.09 2.23 1.14
CA ARG A 195 28.11 2.06 0.12
C ARG A 195 28.03 0.67 -0.50
N SER A 196 28.88 0.41 -1.50
CA SER A 196 29.06 -0.93 -2.07
C SER A 196 29.32 -1.98 -0.98
N GLY A 197 28.57 -3.08 -1.05
CA GLY A 197 28.54 -4.15 -0.05
C GLY A 197 27.49 -3.97 1.06
N ASP A 198 26.75 -2.86 1.06
CA ASP A 198 25.54 -2.70 1.87
C ASP A 198 24.28 -2.95 1.04
N VAL A 199 23.16 -3.18 1.73
CA VAL A 199 21.85 -3.39 1.10
C VAL A 199 20.83 -2.40 1.66
N ALA A 200 20.03 -1.82 0.79
CA ALA A 200 18.86 -1.02 1.14
C ALA A 200 17.59 -1.71 0.67
N ILE A 201 16.59 -1.85 1.55
CA ILE A 201 15.31 -2.50 1.24
C ILE A 201 14.18 -1.50 1.42
N ALA A 202 13.43 -1.23 0.36
CA ALA A 202 12.18 -0.48 0.43
C ALA A 202 10.99 -1.43 0.53
N ILE A 203 10.13 -1.23 1.52
CA ILE A 203 8.87 -1.95 1.66
C ILE A 203 7.74 -0.94 1.46
N THR A 204 7.10 -1.01 0.30
CA THR A 204 5.99 -0.12 -0.03
C THR A 204 4.99 -0.81 -0.92
N HIS A 205 3.76 -0.98 -0.44
CA HIS A 205 2.73 -1.61 -1.25
C HIS A 205 2.36 -0.79 -2.49
N SER A 206 2.20 0.54 -2.33
CA SER A 206 1.79 1.41 -3.44
C SER A 206 2.89 1.63 -4.48
N GLY A 207 4.16 1.42 -4.11
CA GLY A 207 5.31 1.72 -4.96
C GLY A 207 5.53 3.22 -5.19
N SER A 208 4.74 4.10 -4.55
CA SER A 208 4.75 5.56 -4.80
C SER A 208 4.96 6.41 -3.54
N THR A 209 5.25 5.79 -2.38
CA THR A 209 5.44 6.51 -1.12
C THR A 209 6.79 7.23 -1.11
N GLY A 210 6.77 8.57 -1.21
CA GLY A 210 7.97 9.42 -1.26
C GLY A 210 8.95 9.14 -0.12
N ASP A 211 8.46 9.08 1.12
CA ASP A 211 9.25 8.83 2.33
C ASP A 211 10.01 7.49 2.33
N VAL A 212 9.61 6.54 1.47
CA VAL A 212 10.28 5.24 1.31
C VAL A 212 11.18 5.23 0.07
N ILE A 213 10.74 5.89 -1.01
CA ILE A 213 11.46 5.94 -2.28
C ILE A 213 12.70 6.83 -2.16
N GLU A 214 12.61 7.95 -1.47
CA GLU A 214 13.72 8.90 -1.33
C GLU A 214 14.96 8.25 -0.69
N PRO A 215 14.89 7.60 0.48
CA PRO A 215 16.07 6.94 1.05
C PRO A 215 16.56 5.76 0.19
N LEU A 216 15.67 5.02 -0.51
CA LEU A 216 16.09 3.97 -1.45
C LEU A 216 16.90 4.55 -2.62
N ARG A 217 16.43 5.64 -3.23
CA ARG A 217 17.14 6.36 -4.29
C ARG A 217 18.51 6.83 -3.79
N VAL A 218 18.57 7.43 -2.61
CA VAL A 218 19.85 7.88 -2.04
C VAL A 218 20.81 6.71 -1.85
N ALA A 219 20.34 5.57 -1.35
CA ALA A 219 21.16 4.36 -1.21
C ALA A 219 21.67 3.85 -2.58
N PHE A 220 20.80 3.84 -3.59
CA PHE A 220 21.13 3.50 -4.97
C PHE A 220 22.24 4.42 -5.52
N ASP A 221 22.09 5.73 -5.36
CA ASP A 221 23.06 6.74 -5.81
C ASP A 221 24.44 6.59 -5.12
N HIS A 222 24.49 5.99 -3.93
CA HIS A 222 25.74 5.72 -3.18
C HIS A 222 26.29 4.29 -3.42
N GLY A 223 25.67 3.51 -4.31
CA GLY A 223 26.16 2.22 -4.78
C GLY A 223 25.87 1.04 -3.84
N ALA A 224 24.92 1.18 -2.91
CA ALA A 224 24.36 0.04 -2.20
C ALA A 224 23.48 -0.80 -3.15
N THR A 225 23.38 -2.10 -2.89
CA THR A 225 22.39 -2.93 -3.61
C THR A 225 21.00 -2.62 -3.10
N THR A 226 20.05 -2.37 -3.99
CA THR A 226 18.69 -1.97 -3.62
C THR A 226 17.65 -3.03 -3.93
N VAL A 227 16.74 -3.26 -2.98
CA VAL A 227 15.64 -4.22 -3.10
C VAL A 227 14.32 -3.52 -2.83
N ALA A 228 13.31 -3.73 -3.67
CA ALA A 228 11.96 -3.24 -3.45
C ALA A 228 10.99 -4.41 -3.23
N ILE A 229 10.28 -4.40 -2.10
CA ILE A 229 9.12 -5.27 -1.83
C ILE A 229 7.86 -4.45 -2.06
N THR A 230 7.12 -4.74 -3.12
CA THR A 230 6.01 -3.88 -3.56
C THR A 230 4.84 -4.62 -4.21
N GLY A 231 3.64 -4.05 -4.12
CA GLY A 231 2.48 -4.50 -4.88
C GLY A 231 2.44 -3.96 -6.31
N ARG A 232 3.27 -2.96 -6.63
CA ARG A 232 3.28 -2.30 -7.94
C ARG A 232 4.63 -2.47 -8.62
N PRO A 233 4.83 -3.53 -9.43
CA PRO A 233 6.11 -3.78 -10.11
C PRO A 233 6.43 -2.73 -11.19
N ASP A 234 5.46 -1.91 -11.58
CA ASP A 234 5.57 -0.75 -12.47
C ASP A 234 5.60 0.59 -11.71
N GLY A 235 5.65 0.57 -10.37
CA GLY A 235 5.63 1.75 -9.53
C GLY A 235 6.97 2.51 -9.51
N PRO A 236 6.97 3.82 -9.17
CA PRO A 236 8.18 4.64 -9.12
C PRO A 236 9.34 4.07 -8.29
N VAL A 237 9.06 3.28 -7.25
CA VAL A 237 10.09 2.63 -6.43
C VAL A 237 11.04 1.74 -7.23
N THR A 238 10.57 1.13 -8.33
CA THR A 238 11.37 0.15 -9.10
C THR A 238 12.46 0.81 -9.93
N GLN A 239 12.39 2.13 -10.17
CA GLN A 239 13.44 2.89 -10.83
C GLN A 239 14.76 2.89 -10.05
N TYR A 240 14.70 2.63 -8.75
CA TYR A 240 15.85 2.67 -7.84
C TYR A 240 16.08 1.32 -7.17
N ALA A 241 15.56 0.23 -7.74
CA ALA A 241 15.67 -1.12 -7.20
C ALA A 241 16.44 -2.03 -8.18
N ASP A 242 17.56 -2.59 -7.74
CA ASP A 242 18.26 -3.66 -8.48
C ASP A 242 17.40 -4.93 -8.54
N HIS A 243 16.67 -5.21 -7.46
CA HIS A 243 15.79 -6.37 -7.32
C HIS A 243 14.38 -5.99 -6.89
N VAL A 244 13.38 -6.51 -7.57
CA VAL A 244 11.96 -6.26 -7.27
C VAL A 244 11.28 -7.56 -6.86
N LEU A 245 10.70 -7.57 -5.66
CA LEU A 245 9.94 -8.68 -5.09
C LEU A 245 8.46 -8.27 -5.00
N THR A 246 7.66 -8.83 -5.89
CA THR A 246 6.25 -8.45 -6.04
C THR A 246 5.37 -9.14 -5.01
N THR A 247 4.42 -8.39 -4.45
CA THR A 247 3.36 -8.87 -3.56
C THR A 247 1.99 -8.79 -4.24
N SER A 248 1.04 -9.66 -3.90
CA SER A 248 -0.32 -9.57 -4.45
C SER A 248 -1.04 -8.29 -4.02
N THR A 249 -1.83 -7.72 -4.94
CA THR A 249 -2.73 -6.58 -4.70
C THR A 249 -4.21 -6.95 -4.87
N ALA A 250 -4.52 -8.21 -5.22
CA ALA A 250 -5.82 -8.62 -5.74
C ALA A 250 -6.98 -8.44 -4.75
N ARG A 251 -6.69 -8.47 -3.44
CA ARG A 251 -7.67 -8.43 -2.36
C ARG A 251 -7.58 -7.17 -1.50
N GLU A 252 -6.75 -6.20 -1.88
CA GLU A 252 -6.64 -4.95 -1.12
C GLU A 252 -7.80 -4.01 -1.49
N SER A 253 -8.65 -3.70 -0.51
CA SER A 253 -9.74 -2.74 -0.70
C SER A 253 -9.19 -1.33 -0.90
N GLU A 254 -9.80 -0.53 -1.77
CA GLU A 254 -9.43 0.88 -1.99
C GLU A 254 -9.54 1.73 -0.72
N LEU A 255 -10.50 1.42 0.16
CA LEU A 255 -10.70 2.12 1.43
C LEU A 255 -9.68 1.70 2.50
N ARG A 256 -8.87 0.65 2.25
CA ARG A 256 -7.76 0.17 3.08
C ARG A 256 -7.98 0.31 4.60
N PRO A 257 -9.03 -0.29 5.18
CA PRO A 257 -9.36 -0.04 6.59
C PRO A 257 -8.19 -0.37 7.54
N ALA A 258 -7.28 -1.28 7.17
CA ALA A 258 -6.06 -1.57 7.95
C ALA A 258 -4.87 -2.16 7.16
N ALA A 259 -4.89 -2.13 5.81
CA ALA A 259 -3.85 -2.72 4.96
C ALA A 259 -3.52 -4.19 5.32
N MET A 260 -4.55 -5.01 5.57
CA MET A 260 -4.38 -6.38 6.08
C MET A 260 -3.72 -7.29 5.05
N SER A 261 -4.35 -7.43 3.88
CA SER A 261 -3.88 -8.28 2.78
C SER A 261 -2.49 -7.86 2.30
N SER A 262 -2.27 -6.56 2.03
CA SER A 262 -0.94 -6.08 1.60
C SER A 262 0.15 -6.33 2.63
N ARG A 263 -0.13 -6.17 3.94
CA ARG A 263 0.83 -6.48 5.00
C ARG A 263 1.11 -7.98 5.07
N THR A 264 0.09 -8.83 4.97
CA THR A 264 0.26 -10.30 4.96
C THR A 264 1.12 -10.75 3.78
N SER A 265 0.88 -10.24 2.58
CA SER A 265 1.72 -10.53 1.41
C SER A 265 3.18 -10.13 1.62
N GLN A 266 3.42 -8.93 2.18
CA GLN A 266 4.78 -8.46 2.47
C GLN A 266 5.48 -9.35 3.51
N LEU A 267 4.75 -9.79 4.55
CA LEU A 267 5.29 -10.70 5.57
C LEU A 267 5.70 -12.06 4.97
N LEU A 268 4.91 -12.60 4.03
CA LEU A 268 5.30 -13.84 3.33
C LEU A 268 6.62 -13.67 2.58
N VAL A 269 6.79 -12.58 1.83
CA VAL A 269 8.05 -12.30 1.10
C VAL A 269 9.21 -12.15 2.08
N VAL A 270 9.00 -11.47 3.21
CA VAL A 270 9.98 -11.34 4.30
C VAL A 270 10.35 -12.70 4.89
N ASP A 271 9.39 -13.59 5.12
CA ASP A 271 9.64 -14.94 5.63
C ASP A 271 10.44 -15.79 4.64
N CYS A 272 10.14 -15.70 3.34
CA CYS A 272 10.92 -16.34 2.29
C CYS A 272 12.36 -15.82 2.27
N LEU A 273 12.55 -14.49 2.26
CA LEU A 273 13.86 -13.85 2.31
C LEU A 273 14.65 -14.31 3.53
N PHE A 274 14.07 -14.18 4.72
CA PHE A 274 14.72 -14.55 5.97
C PHE A 274 15.12 -16.03 6.00
N THR A 275 14.21 -16.93 5.59
CA THR A 275 14.47 -18.37 5.57
C THR A 275 15.62 -18.70 4.62
N CYS A 276 15.61 -18.16 3.40
CA CYS A 276 16.67 -18.41 2.42
C CYS A 276 18.02 -17.79 2.83
N VAL A 277 18.03 -16.59 3.43
CA VAL A 277 19.24 -15.99 3.99
C VAL A 277 19.79 -16.87 5.11
N THR A 278 18.93 -17.29 6.06
CA THR A 278 19.32 -18.17 7.17
C THR A 278 19.90 -19.49 6.68
N GLN A 279 19.31 -20.11 5.65
CA GLN A 279 19.85 -21.32 5.05
C GLN A 279 21.25 -21.09 4.45
N ARG A 280 21.44 -19.96 3.77
CA ARG A 280 22.71 -19.61 3.13
C ARG A 280 23.81 -19.23 4.13
N THR A 281 23.44 -18.69 5.28
CA THR A 281 24.34 -18.28 6.37
C THR A 281 24.26 -19.23 7.56
N TYR A 282 23.85 -20.50 7.36
CA TYR A 282 23.49 -21.41 8.46
C TYR A 282 24.58 -21.53 9.54
N GLU A 283 25.84 -21.66 9.12
CA GLU A 283 27.01 -21.80 9.99
C GLU A 283 27.16 -20.64 10.99
N THR A 284 26.79 -19.42 10.59
CA THR A 284 26.83 -18.23 11.47
C THR A 284 25.48 -17.94 12.13
N ALA A 285 24.38 -18.27 11.45
CA ALA A 285 23.03 -17.98 11.92
C ALA A 285 22.59 -18.90 13.07
N ALA A 286 22.88 -20.20 13.00
CA ALA A 286 22.54 -21.17 14.04
C ALA A 286 23.10 -20.80 15.43
N PRO A 287 24.41 -20.49 15.59
CA PRO A 287 24.95 -20.08 16.88
C PRO A 287 24.40 -18.71 17.34
N ALA A 288 24.17 -17.76 16.44
CA ALA A 288 23.59 -16.45 16.79
C ALA A 288 22.16 -16.60 17.36
N LEU A 289 21.35 -17.45 16.74
CA LEU A 289 20.00 -17.78 17.22
C LEU A 289 20.04 -18.42 18.60
N ALA A 290 20.91 -19.42 18.81
CA ALA A 290 21.10 -20.07 20.11
C ALA A 290 21.52 -19.07 21.19
N ALA A 291 22.53 -18.23 20.92
CA ALA A 291 23.02 -17.22 21.86
C ALA A 291 21.92 -16.21 22.25
N SER A 292 21.12 -15.75 21.28
CA SER A 292 20.00 -14.83 21.55
C SER A 292 18.90 -15.48 22.41
N TYR A 293 18.62 -16.77 22.20
CA TYR A 293 17.65 -17.53 22.99
C TYR A 293 18.14 -17.71 24.43
N GLU A 294 19.39 -18.15 24.62
CA GLU A 294 20.00 -18.35 25.93
C GLU A 294 20.04 -17.05 26.74
N ALA A 295 20.41 -15.93 26.12
CA ALA A 295 20.44 -14.61 26.77
C ALA A 295 19.07 -14.19 27.32
N LEU A 296 17.96 -14.67 26.73
CA LEU A 296 16.59 -14.33 27.13
C LEU A 296 15.89 -15.43 27.91
N ALA A 297 16.48 -16.62 28.06
CA ALA A 297 15.86 -17.77 28.72
C ALA A 297 15.40 -17.45 30.16
N HIS A 298 16.23 -16.70 30.92
CA HIS A 298 15.93 -16.30 32.31
C HIS A 298 14.69 -15.40 32.46
N ARG A 299 14.22 -14.75 31.38
CA ARG A 299 13.02 -13.91 31.40
C ARG A 299 11.72 -14.71 31.32
N HIS A 300 11.81 -15.98 30.93
CA HIS A 300 10.65 -16.87 30.75
C HIS A 300 10.44 -17.83 31.93
N SER A 301 11.38 -17.92 32.87
CA SER A 301 11.18 -18.67 34.10
C SER A 301 10.25 -17.90 35.05
N PRO A 302 9.17 -18.51 35.59
CA PRO A 302 8.36 -17.86 36.59
C PRO A 302 9.24 -17.57 37.81
N ARG A 303 9.31 -16.29 38.22
CA ARG A 303 9.98 -15.91 39.46
C ARG A 303 9.28 -16.65 40.61
N THR A 304 9.93 -17.67 41.16
CA THR A 304 9.53 -18.24 42.45
C THR A 304 9.64 -17.11 43.49
N ARG A 305 8.48 -16.74 44.05
CA ARG A 305 8.40 -15.88 45.24
C ARG A 305 8.55 -16.74 46.49
#